data_AF-A0A554KDM9-F1
#
_entry.id   AF-A0A554KDM9-F1
#
_cell.length_a   1.000
_cell.length_b   1.000
_cell.length_c   1.000
_cell.angle_alpha   90.00
_cell.angle_beta   90.00
_cell.angle_gamma   90.00
#
_symmetry.space_group_name_H-M   'P 1'
#
loop_
_entity.id
_entity.type
_entity.pdbx_description
1 polymer ?
#
loop_
_entity_poly.entity_id
_entity_poly.type
_entity_poly.pdbx_seq_one_letter_code
_entity_poly.pdbx_strand_id
1 'polypeptide(L)'
;MEVSPSSPSFSIYISIESPKDLGLRSTTELPRHGYIIHNKEGLHKSNLLYNENMGSVVRKDYEEAFKLRLVGRSYSEINSLLGIPKSTLSGWFSGLELSDKANDRLRKRVYTKSIVALIRRNKNQTHIAIQRMRKIRSAARKEIMSISRKELKLIGIALYWAEGYKMTKKVHGREVTNHPVSFVNSDPALISLFLRFLRDICKVEENRITASIRIYEHMNEKELLRFWCKITNVPLEKFQKTYYGVSKSSQHKRPFNRLQYGTLAVRVNDTNLFHKIIGWINGLASV
;
A
#
# COMPACT_ATOMS: atom_id res chain seq x y z
N MET A 1 28.46 -20.53 -33.24
CA MET A 1 28.49 -19.27 -32.47
C MET A 1 27.06 -18.97 -32.04
N GLU A 2 26.70 -19.39 -30.83
CA GLU A 2 25.39 -19.18 -30.24
C GLU A 2 25.22 -17.72 -29.81
N VAL A 3 24.12 -17.10 -30.23
CA VAL A 3 23.77 -15.74 -29.85
C VAL A 3 22.67 -15.82 -28.78
N SER A 4 23.03 -15.49 -27.56
CA SER A 4 22.14 -15.36 -26.40
C SER A 4 21.15 -14.20 -26.59
N PRO A 5 19.84 -14.36 -26.32
CA PRO A 5 18.92 -13.25 -26.25
C PRO A 5 18.85 -12.69 -24.82
N SER A 6 19.59 -11.61 -24.57
CA SER A 6 19.47 -10.79 -23.37
C SER A 6 18.09 -10.11 -23.32
N SER A 7 17.16 -10.70 -22.59
CA SER A 7 15.88 -10.07 -22.26
C SER A 7 16.08 -8.97 -21.20
N PRO A 8 15.55 -7.75 -21.37
CA PRO A 8 15.63 -6.74 -20.33
C PRO A 8 14.75 -7.15 -19.13
N SER A 9 15.37 -7.32 -17.96
CA SER A 9 14.64 -7.58 -16.72
C SER A 9 13.86 -6.33 -16.31
N PHE A 10 12.57 -6.30 -16.60
CA PHE A 10 11.67 -5.30 -16.01
C PHE A 10 11.44 -5.64 -14.54
N SER A 11 12.04 -4.83 -13.66
CA SER A 11 11.76 -4.83 -12.23
C SER A 11 10.54 -3.94 -11.99
N ILE A 12 9.43 -4.55 -11.57
CA ILE A 12 8.22 -3.83 -11.15
C ILE A 12 8.54 -3.17 -9.81
N TYR A 13 8.91 -1.89 -9.84
CA TYR A 13 9.01 -1.07 -8.64
C TYR A 13 7.58 -0.80 -8.13
N ILE A 14 7.16 -1.55 -7.12
CA ILE A 14 6.04 -1.14 -6.29
C ILE A 14 6.59 -0.18 -5.24
N SER A 15 6.38 1.11 -5.46
CA SER A 15 6.58 2.14 -4.44
C SER A 15 5.69 1.82 -3.24
N ILE A 16 6.29 1.40 -2.13
CA ILE A 16 5.62 1.29 -0.84
C ILE A 16 5.75 2.68 -0.20
N GLU A 17 4.64 3.43 -0.19
CA GLU A 17 4.56 4.73 0.47
C GLU A 17 4.81 4.60 1.99
N SER A 18 5.55 5.57 2.52
CA SER A 18 5.87 5.73 3.94
C SER A 18 4.60 6.06 4.75
N PRO A 19 4.37 5.43 5.92
CA PRO A 19 3.23 5.75 6.77
C PRO A 19 3.49 7.06 7.53
N LYS A 20 3.16 8.21 6.94
CA LYS A 20 3.15 9.50 7.65
C LYS A 20 1.82 10.27 7.66
N ASP A 21 0.78 9.79 6.98
CA ASP A 21 -0.53 10.46 6.99
C ASP A 21 -1.61 9.59 7.64
N LEU A 22 -1.59 9.53 8.98
CA LEU A 22 -2.73 9.10 9.78
C LEU A 22 -3.11 10.27 10.71
N GLY A 23 -3.92 11.18 10.16
CA GLY A 23 -4.59 12.24 10.92
C GLY A 23 -5.60 11.63 11.90
N LEU A 24 -5.16 11.40 13.13
CA LEU A 24 -6.02 11.04 14.25
C LEU A 24 -6.63 12.34 14.83
N ARG A 25 -7.92 12.55 14.57
CA ARG A 25 -8.73 13.55 15.28
C ARG A 25 -8.92 13.10 16.73
N SER A 26 -8.65 13.98 17.68
CA SER A 26 -8.91 13.73 19.10
C SER A 26 -10.40 13.83 19.39
N THR A 27 -11.03 12.71 19.73
CA THR A 27 -12.31 12.70 20.44
C THR A 27 -12.01 12.43 21.91
N THR A 28 -11.81 13.51 22.67
CA THR A 28 -11.86 13.51 24.12
C THR A 28 -13.30 13.43 24.57
N GLU A 29 -13.76 12.25 24.97
CA GLU A 29 -14.93 12.10 25.85
C GLU A 29 -14.83 10.74 26.55
N LEU A 30 -14.43 10.78 27.83
CA LEU A 30 -14.49 9.63 28.74
C LEU A 30 -15.88 9.61 29.39
N PRO A 31 -16.56 8.45 29.49
CA PRO A 31 -17.84 8.38 30.19
C PRO A 31 -17.63 8.61 31.69
N ARG A 32 -18.35 9.60 32.24
CA ARG A 32 -18.47 9.82 33.68
C ARG A 32 -19.27 8.67 34.28
N HIS A 33 -18.65 7.85 35.12
CA HIS A 33 -19.36 6.96 36.04
C HIS A 33 -19.24 7.52 37.46
N GLY A 34 -20.38 7.55 38.15
CA GLY A 34 -20.61 8.25 39.40
C GLY A 34 -19.65 7.90 40.53
N TYR A 35 -19.25 8.94 41.26
CA TYR A 35 -18.51 8.84 42.51
C TYR A 35 -19.47 8.43 43.63
N ILE A 36 -19.18 7.32 44.30
CA ILE A 36 -19.58 7.10 45.69
C ILE A 36 -18.32 7.28 46.52
N ILE A 37 -18.33 8.31 47.36
CA ILE A 37 -17.23 8.65 48.27
C ILE A 37 -17.33 7.69 49.46
N HIS A 38 -16.37 6.78 49.60
CA HIS A 38 -16.16 6.06 50.86
C HIS A 38 -14.81 6.43 51.48
N ASN A 39 -14.84 6.49 52.80
CA ASN A 39 -13.98 7.23 53.72
C ASN A 39 -12.50 6.76 53.72
N LYS A 40 -11.56 7.72 53.74
CA LYS A 40 -10.11 7.56 53.46
C LYS A 40 -9.24 7.07 54.62
N GLU A 41 -9.80 6.70 55.77
CA GLU A 41 -9.00 6.39 56.98
C GLU A 41 -8.97 4.89 57.37
N GLY A 42 -9.80 4.04 56.76
CA GLY A 42 -10.03 2.67 57.22
C GLY A 42 -8.94 1.64 56.85
N LEU A 43 -8.35 1.75 55.65
CA LEU A 43 -7.47 0.69 55.14
C LEU A 43 -6.05 0.72 55.75
N HIS A 44 -5.53 1.91 56.06
CA HIS A 44 -4.22 2.03 56.70
C HIS A 44 -4.22 1.41 58.11
N LYS A 45 -5.34 1.56 58.83
CA LYS A 45 -5.53 0.94 60.16
C LYS A 45 -5.68 -0.58 60.08
N SER A 46 -6.33 -1.14 59.05
CA SER A 46 -6.53 -2.60 58.99
C SER A 46 -5.22 -3.41 58.88
N ASN A 47 -4.21 -2.90 58.19
CA ASN A 47 -2.89 -3.56 58.10
C ASN A 47 -1.93 -3.18 59.23
N LEU A 48 -2.16 -2.04 59.91
CA LEU A 48 -1.47 -1.71 61.17
C LEU A 48 -2.00 -2.57 62.32
N LEU A 49 -3.33 -2.77 62.40
CA LEU A 49 -3.99 -3.60 63.41
C LEU A 49 -3.67 -5.10 63.28
N TYR A 50 -3.40 -5.59 62.07
CA TYR A 50 -2.91 -6.97 61.88
C TYR A 50 -1.48 -7.18 62.43
N ASN A 51 -0.74 -6.10 62.69
CA ASN A 51 0.62 -6.12 63.24
C ASN A 51 0.70 -5.77 64.73
N GLU A 52 -0.38 -5.31 65.37
CA GLU A 52 -0.36 -4.99 66.81
C GLU A 52 -0.37 -6.25 67.69
N ASN A 53 -0.77 -7.41 67.16
CA ASN A 53 -0.85 -8.69 67.89
C ASN A 53 0.30 -9.67 67.61
N MET A 54 1.35 -9.29 66.87
CA MET A 54 2.61 -10.04 66.81
C MET A 54 3.79 -9.07 66.68
N GLY A 55 4.77 -9.20 67.59
CA GLY A 55 5.97 -8.36 67.68
C GLY A 55 6.52 -7.91 66.33
N SER A 56 6.50 -6.59 66.10
CA SER A 56 6.66 -5.94 64.81
C SER A 56 8.11 -5.93 64.31
N VAL A 57 8.54 -7.01 63.65
CA VAL A 57 9.59 -6.88 62.63
C VAL A 57 8.90 -6.40 61.36
N VAL A 58 8.73 -5.09 61.21
CA VAL A 58 8.26 -4.51 59.95
C VAL A 58 9.27 -4.93 58.89
N ARG A 59 8.82 -5.79 57.99
CA ARG A 59 9.61 -6.35 56.92
C ARG A 59 10.17 -5.19 56.09
N LYS A 60 11.50 -5.00 56.10
CA LYS A 60 12.19 -3.87 55.45
C LYS A 60 11.86 -3.77 53.95
N ASP A 61 11.64 -4.93 53.33
CA ASP A 61 11.20 -5.12 51.95
C ASP A 61 9.77 -4.59 51.69
N TYR A 62 8.86 -4.64 52.68
CA TYR A 62 7.51 -4.07 52.56
C TYR A 62 7.54 -2.54 52.50
N GLU A 63 8.26 -1.88 53.40
CA GLU A 63 8.32 -0.41 53.45
C GLU A 63 8.92 0.17 52.16
N GLU A 64 9.98 -0.47 51.66
CA GLU A 64 10.63 -0.06 50.43
C GLU A 64 9.72 -0.26 49.22
N ALA A 65 9.02 -1.41 49.15
CA ALA A 65 8.01 -1.67 48.12
C ALA A 65 6.83 -0.68 48.19
N PHE A 66 6.40 -0.30 49.39
CA PHE A 66 5.32 0.67 49.61
C PHE A 66 5.68 2.06 49.09
N LYS A 67 6.88 2.56 49.44
CA LYS A 67 7.40 3.84 48.93
C LYS A 67 7.47 3.85 47.40
N LEU A 68 7.98 2.77 46.80
CA LEU A 68 8.03 2.61 45.34
C LEU A 68 6.62 2.55 44.72
N ARG A 69 5.67 1.90 45.38
CA ARG A 69 4.29 1.79 44.91
C ARG A 69 3.55 3.13 44.93
N LEU A 70 3.73 3.94 45.98
CA LEU A 70 3.13 5.27 46.12
C LEU A 70 3.58 6.24 45.02
N VAL A 71 4.83 6.16 44.57
CA VAL A 71 5.32 6.97 43.44
C VAL A 71 4.89 6.42 42.06
N GLY A 72 4.01 5.42 42.02
CA GLY A 72 3.43 4.86 40.80
C GLY A 72 4.33 3.86 40.08
N ARG A 73 5.21 3.12 40.79
CA ARG A 73 5.88 1.95 40.20
C ARG A 73 4.88 0.80 40.09
N SER A 74 4.92 0.10 38.97
CA SER A 74 4.12 -1.13 38.78
C SER A 74 4.72 -2.29 39.58
N TYR A 75 3.92 -3.31 39.91
CA TYR A 75 4.44 -4.51 40.59
C TYR A 75 5.59 -5.19 39.83
N SER A 76 5.59 -5.08 38.49
CA SER A 76 6.71 -5.59 37.70
C SER A 76 7.99 -4.77 37.87
N GLU A 77 7.90 -3.45 38.07
CA GLU A 77 9.08 -2.63 38.39
C GLU A 77 9.59 -2.90 39.80
N ILE A 78 8.69 -3.03 40.78
CA ILE A 78 9.07 -3.30 42.17
C ILE A 78 9.71 -4.68 42.28
N ASN A 79 9.13 -5.70 41.63
CA ASN A 79 9.73 -7.02 41.54
C ASN A 79 11.13 -6.98 40.91
N SER A 80 11.32 -6.26 39.79
CA SER A 80 12.66 -6.15 39.17
C SER A 80 13.68 -5.41 40.04
N LEU A 81 13.25 -4.53 40.94
CA LEU A 81 14.14 -3.77 41.82
C LEU A 81 14.47 -4.53 43.12
N LEU A 82 13.48 -5.19 43.72
CA LEU A 82 13.59 -5.77 45.07
C LEU A 82 13.52 -7.31 45.07
N GLY A 83 13.28 -7.95 43.93
CA GLY A 83 13.12 -9.40 43.82
C GLY A 83 11.80 -9.96 44.40
N ILE A 84 10.96 -9.12 44.98
CA ILE A 84 9.72 -9.54 45.67
C ILE A 84 8.72 -10.12 44.64
N PRO A 85 8.17 -11.33 44.87
CA PRO A 85 7.18 -11.94 43.98
C PRO A 85 5.96 -11.04 43.75
N LYS A 86 5.45 -11.01 42.49
CA LYS A 86 4.29 -10.18 42.13
C LYS A 86 3.01 -10.58 42.88
N SER A 87 2.86 -11.85 43.22
CA SER A 87 1.76 -12.36 44.04
C SER A 87 1.76 -11.71 45.43
N THR A 88 2.94 -11.61 46.05
CA THR A 88 3.14 -10.93 47.34
C THR A 88 2.82 -9.44 47.25
N LEU A 89 3.32 -8.74 46.22
CA LEU A 89 3.01 -7.32 46.00
C LEU A 89 1.52 -7.07 45.74
N SER A 90 0.83 -7.99 45.06
CA SER A 90 -0.61 -7.93 44.84
C SER A 90 -1.38 -8.15 46.13
N GLY A 91 -0.96 -9.10 46.97
CA GLY A 91 -1.57 -9.33 48.28
C GLY A 91 -1.45 -8.09 49.18
N TRP A 92 -0.32 -7.39 49.13
CA TRP A 92 -0.09 -6.19 49.94
C TRP A 92 -0.81 -4.93 49.47
N PHE A 93 -0.86 -4.71 48.16
CA PHE A 93 -1.21 -3.39 47.61
C PHE A 93 -2.42 -3.40 46.67
N SER A 94 -3.22 -4.46 46.64
CA SER A 94 -4.42 -4.55 45.78
C SER A 94 -5.48 -3.50 46.14
N GLY A 95 -5.70 -3.27 47.43
CA GLY A 95 -6.64 -2.25 47.94
C GLY A 95 -6.05 -0.85 48.11
N LEU A 96 -4.78 -0.63 47.75
CA LEU A 96 -4.12 0.66 47.97
C LEU A 96 -4.58 1.70 46.95
N GLU A 97 -5.24 2.76 47.42
CA GLU A 97 -5.56 3.93 46.60
C GLU A 97 -4.30 4.76 46.33
N LEU A 98 -4.01 4.99 45.05
CA LEU A 98 -2.88 5.79 44.60
C LEU A 98 -3.33 7.19 44.20
N SER A 99 -2.41 8.16 44.32
CA SER A 99 -2.64 9.51 43.79
C SER A 99 -2.87 9.51 42.27
N ASP A 100 -3.59 10.51 41.77
CA ASP A 100 -3.82 10.67 40.32
C ASP A 100 -2.52 10.71 39.52
N LYS A 101 -1.49 11.39 40.06
CA LYS A 101 -0.15 11.45 39.47
C LYS A 101 0.50 10.06 39.33
N ALA A 102 0.37 9.22 40.34
CA ALA A 102 0.90 7.86 40.33
C ALA A 102 0.11 6.95 39.37
N ASN A 103 -1.23 7.08 39.35
CA ASN A 103 -2.10 6.37 38.43
C ASN A 103 -1.86 6.77 36.96
N ASP A 104 -1.69 8.06 36.68
CA ASP A 104 -1.37 8.55 35.34
C ASP A 104 -0.04 8.03 34.83
N ARG A 105 0.97 7.96 35.69
CA ARG A 105 2.27 7.39 35.35
C ARG A 105 2.13 5.91 34.95
N LEU A 106 1.36 5.13 35.71
CA LEU A 106 1.09 3.72 35.41
C LEU A 106 0.35 3.56 34.08
N ARG A 107 -0.73 4.34 33.87
CA ARG A 107 -1.50 4.35 32.62
C ARG A 107 -0.63 4.69 31.41
N LYS A 108 0.16 5.77 31.48
CA LYS A 108 1.10 6.18 30.43
C LYS A 108 2.09 5.07 30.11
N ARG A 109 2.66 4.40 31.12
CA ARG A 109 3.61 3.30 30.90
C ARG A 109 2.97 2.10 30.19
N VAL A 110 1.79 1.69 30.62
CA VAL A 110 1.05 0.57 29.98
C VAL A 110 0.72 0.93 28.54
N TYR A 111 0.18 2.13 28.31
CA TYR A 111 -0.11 2.65 26.98
C TYR A 111 1.14 2.64 26.10
N THR A 112 2.24 3.25 26.52
CA THR A 112 3.50 3.27 25.76
C THR A 112 4.00 1.88 25.43
N LYS A 113 4.00 0.94 26.39
CA LYS A 113 4.42 -0.45 26.14
C LYS A 113 3.52 -1.15 25.12
N SER A 114 2.20 -0.97 25.22
CA SER A 114 1.24 -1.56 24.29
C SER A 114 1.42 -1.03 22.87
N ILE A 115 1.64 0.27 22.72
CA ILE A 115 1.86 0.93 21.43
C ILE A 115 3.19 0.46 20.80
N VAL A 116 4.27 0.39 21.59
CA VAL A 116 5.56 -0.12 21.11
C VAL A 116 5.45 -1.58 20.67
N ALA A 117 4.76 -2.43 21.44
CA ALA A 117 4.54 -3.82 21.07
C ALA A 117 3.71 -3.96 19.79
N LEU A 118 2.66 -3.15 19.64
CA LEU A 118 1.81 -3.11 18.45
C LEU A 118 2.61 -2.65 17.21
N ILE A 119 3.39 -1.58 17.32
CA ILE A 119 4.26 -1.10 16.23
C ILE A 119 5.25 -2.20 15.83
N ARG A 120 5.88 -2.87 16.79
CA ARG A 120 6.82 -3.97 16.52
C ARG A 120 6.14 -5.14 15.83
N ARG A 121 4.96 -5.55 16.29
CA ARG A 121 4.14 -6.60 15.67
C ARG A 121 3.79 -6.22 14.23
N ASN A 122 3.29 -5.01 14.00
CA ASN A 122 2.92 -4.54 12.67
C ASN A 122 4.11 -4.51 11.72
N LYS A 123 5.27 -3.99 12.15
CA LYS A 123 6.50 -4.02 11.34
C LYS A 123 6.91 -5.44 10.94
N ASN A 124 6.84 -6.37 11.89
CA ASN A 124 7.16 -7.77 11.61
C ASN A 124 6.16 -8.40 10.63
N GLN A 125 4.86 -8.12 10.78
CA GLN A 125 3.83 -8.58 9.86
C GLN A 125 4.03 -8.02 8.44
N THR A 126 4.36 -6.73 8.31
CA THR A 126 4.69 -6.12 7.02
C THR A 126 5.90 -6.81 6.39
N HIS A 127 6.95 -7.11 7.16
CA HIS A 127 8.12 -7.81 6.66
C HIS A 127 7.79 -9.21 6.14
N ILE A 128 7.05 -10.01 6.94
CA ILE A 128 6.60 -11.35 6.56
C ILE A 128 5.70 -11.29 5.32
N ALA A 129 4.78 -10.32 5.25
CA ALA A 129 3.91 -10.13 4.10
C ALA A 129 4.69 -9.79 2.82
N ILE A 130 5.71 -8.93 2.91
CA ILE A 130 6.59 -8.60 1.78
C ILE A 130 7.38 -9.84 1.32
N GLN A 131 7.92 -10.63 2.25
CA GLN A 131 8.63 -11.87 1.91
C GLN A 131 7.70 -12.88 1.23
N ARG A 132 6.50 -13.09 1.78
CA ARG A 132 5.47 -13.96 1.20
C ARG A 132 5.08 -13.48 -0.21
N MET A 133 4.81 -12.18 -0.37
CA MET A 133 4.50 -11.56 -1.66
C MET A 133 5.62 -11.81 -2.68
N ARG A 134 6.89 -11.58 -2.31
CA ARG A 134 8.04 -11.82 -3.20
C ARG A 134 8.14 -13.28 -3.61
N LYS A 135 7.98 -14.21 -2.67
CA LYS A 135 8.02 -15.65 -2.94
C LYS A 135 6.91 -16.08 -3.91
N ILE A 136 5.67 -15.68 -3.63
CA ILE A 136 4.50 -16.00 -4.49
C ILE A 136 4.71 -15.43 -5.90
N ARG A 137 5.07 -14.14 -6.02
CA ARG A 137 5.29 -13.52 -7.33
C ARG A 137 6.43 -14.15 -8.11
N SER A 138 7.53 -14.52 -7.43
CA SER A 138 8.67 -15.18 -8.08
C SER A 138 8.31 -16.58 -8.58
N ALA A 139 7.52 -17.33 -7.81
CA ALA A 139 7.01 -18.63 -8.24
C ALA A 139 6.06 -18.49 -9.44
N ALA A 140 5.01 -17.66 -9.32
CA ALA A 140 4.02 -17.45 -10.38
C ALA A 140 4.63 -16.91 -11.68
N ARG A 141 5.65 -16.05 -11.59
CA ARG A 141 6.37 -15.56 -12.78
C ARG A 141 7.00 -16.71 -13.58
N LYS A 142 7.46 -17.77 -12.93
CA LYS A 142 8.10 -18.92 -13.60
C LYS A 142 7.09 -19.84 -14.28
N GLU A 143 5.81 -19.75 -13.95
CA GLU A 143 4.74 -20.53 -14.59
C GLU A 143 4.50 -20.05 -16.04
N ILE A 144 4.78 -18.78 -16.33
CA ILE A 144 4.68 -18.20 -17.68
C ILE A 144 6.08 -18.07 -18.28
N MET A 145 6.57 -19.14 -18.93
CA MET A 145 7.90 -19.13 -19.56
C MET A 145 7.92 -18.50 -20.96
N SER A 146 6.91 -18.81 -21.77
CA SER A 146 6.81 -18.34 -23.16
C SER A 146 5.35 -18.15 -23.57
N ILE A 147 5.12 -17.28 -24.55
CA ILE A 147 3.79 -17.03 -25.13
C ILE A 147 3.84 -17.46 -26.59
N SER A 148 3.05 -18.48 -26.93
CA SER A 148 2.85 -18.95 -28.31
C SER A 148 2.12 -17.89 -29.14
N ARG A 149 2.14 -18.05 -30.48
CA ARG A 149 1.40 -17.15 -31.38
C ARG A 149 -0.12 -17.18 -31.14
N LYS A 150 -0.67 -18.34 -30.78
CA LYS A 150 -2.11 -18.49 -30.49
C LYS A 150 -2.48 -17.76 -29.20
N GLU A 151 -1.68 -17.91 -28.15
CA GLU A 151 -1.89 -17.21 -26.88
C GLU A 151 -1.71 -15.70 -27.03
N LEU A 152 -0.67 -15.25 -27.74
CA LEU A 152 -0.44 -13.83 -28.01
C LEU A 152 -1.63 -13.21 -28.77
N LYS A 153 -2.21 -13.95 -29.72
CA LYS A 153 -3.41 -13.51 -30.43
C LYS A 153 -4.57 -13.29 -29.45
N LEU A 154 -4.88 -14.29 -28.61
CA LEU A 154 -5.97 -14.19 -27.63
C LEU A 154 -5.74 -13.07 -26.61
N ILE A 155 -4.52 -12.96 -26.09
CA ILE A 155 -4.11 -11.89 -25.16
C ILE A 155 -4.29 -10.52 -25.82
N GLY A 156 -3.79 -10.34 -27.04
CA GLY A 156 -3.91 -9.06 -27.76
C GLY A 156 -5.37 -8.67 -28.04
N ILE A 157 -6.21 -9.64 -28.39
CA ILE A 157 -7.66 -9.45 -28.55
C ILE A 157 -8.29 -9.01 -27.22
N ALA A 158 -8.01 -9.74 -26.13
CA ALA A 158 -8.56 -9.44 -24.81
C ALA A 158 -8.10 -8.06 -24.28
N LEU A 159 -6.83 -7.70 -24.51
CA LEU A 159 -6.30 -6.38 -24.17
C LEU A 159 -7.01 -5.28 -24.96
N TYR A 160 -7.19 -5.44 -26.27
CA TYR A 160 -7.93 -4.46 -27.06
C TYR A 160 -9.40 -4.39 -26.63
N TRP A 161 -9.98 -5.51 -26.26
CA TRP A 161 -11.35 -5.54 -25.76
C TRP A 161 -11.47 -4.77 -24.44
N ALA A 162 -10.53 -4.91 -23.52
CA ALA A 162 -10.53 -4.19 -22.25
C ALA A 162 -10.20 -2.69 -22.41
N GLU A 163 -9.09 -2.36 -23.06
CA GLU A 163 -8.46 -1.03 -23.02
C GLU A 163 -8.45 -0.31 -24.39
N GLY A 164 -8.76 -1.02 -25.47
CA GLY A 164 -8.79 -0.46 -26.82
C GLY A 164 -9.97 0.48 -27.05
N TYR A 165 -9.75 1.51 -27.86
CA TYR A 165 -10.80 2.43 -28.28
C TYR A 165 -11.69 1.76 -29.33
N LYS A 166 -12.95 1.49 -28.96
CA LYS A 166 -13.91 0.75 -29.80
C LYS A 166 -15.06 1.61 -30.34
N MET A 167 -15.17 2.86 -29.89
CA MET A 167 -16.29 3.70 -30.27
C MET A 167 -16.13 4.19 -31.72
N THR A 168 -17.17 4.03 -32.50
CA THR A 168 -17.25 4.59 -33.84
C THR A 168 -17.57 6.09 -33.75
N LYS A 169 -16.78 6.90 -34.45
CA LYS A 169 -16.92 8.34 -34.41
C LYS A 169 -18.12 8.73 -35.28
N LYS A 170 -18.99 9.63 -34.81
CA LYS A 170 -20.01 10.28 -35.65
C LYS A 170 -19.56 11.68 -36.05
N VAL A 171 -19.72 12.04 -37.31
CA VAL A 171 -19.44 13.37 -37.86
C VAL A 171 -20.66 13.80 -38.68
N HIS A 172 -21.24 14.96 -38.37
CA HIS A 172 -22.48 15.46 -38.98
C HIS A 172 -23.64 14.44 -38.97
N GLY A 173 -23.82 13.73 -37.85
CA GLY A 173 -24.88 12.73 -37.70
C GLY A 173 -24.62 11.40 -38.42
N ARG A 174 -23.54 11.28 -39.20
CA ARG A 174 -23.16 10.05 -39.91
C ARG A 174 -22.00 9.36 -39.21
N GLU A 175 -22.03 8.04 -39.21
CA GLU A 175 -20.92 7.23 -38.70
C GLU A 175 -19.74 7.33 -39.65
N VAL A 176 -18.58 7.70 -39.11
CA VAL A 176 -17.34 7.82 -39.86
C VAL A 176 -16.83 6.41 -40.13
N THR A 177 -16.56 6.09 -41.38
CA THR A 177 -16.08 4.77 -41.79
C THR A 177 -14.59 4.55 -41.50
N ASN A 178 -13.84 5.59 -41.12
CA ASN A 178 -12.44 5.46 -40.72
C ASN A 178 -12.30 5.15 -39.23
N HIS A 179 -11.72 3.99 -38.91
CA HIS A 179 -11.51 3.56 -37.53
C HIS A 179 -10.04 3.17 -37.35
N PRO A 180 -9.27 3.94 -36.57
CA PRO A 180 -7.94 3.52 -36.20
C PRO A 180 -8.00 2.46 -35.10
N VAL A 181 -7.04 1.55 -35.11
CA VAL A 181 -6.73 0.74 -33.92
C VAL A 181 -6.01 1.66 -32.95
N SER A 182 -6.62 1.96 -31.81
CA SER A 182 -6.01 2.82 -30.79
C SER A 182 -6.04 2.16 -29.42
N PHE A 183 -4.90 2.19 -28.74
CA PHE A 183 -4.69 1.58 -27.44
C PHE A 183 -3.94 2.54 -26.54
N VAL A 184 -4.46 2.81 -25.34
CA VAL A 184 -3.92 3.82 -24.43
C VAL A 184 -3.64 3.19 -23.08
N ASN A 185 -2.41 3.33 -22.57
CA ASN A 185 -2.08 2.87 -21.23
C ASN A 185 -0.86 3.61 -20.65
N SER A 186 -0.72 3.60 -19.33
CA SER A 186 0.45 4.12 -18.63
C SER A 186 1.52 3.06 -18.33
N ASP A 187 1.16 1.78 -18.35
CA ASP A 187 2.08 0.67 -18.09
C ASP A 187 2.94 0.37 -19.34
N PRO A 188 4.27 0.55 -19.27
CA PRO A 188 5.19 0.27 -20.38
C PRO A 188 5.13 -1.18 -20.86
N ALA A 189 5.00 -2.15 -19.95
CA ALA A 189 4.98 -3.56 -20.30
C ALA A 189 3.71 -3.94 -21.08
N LEU A 190 2.57 -3.34 -20.71
CA LEU A 190 1.29 -3.57 -21.39
C LEU A 190 1.31 -2.99 -22.80
N ILE A 191 1.86 -1.78 -22.97
CA ILE A 191 2.09 -1.16 -24.28
C ILE A 191 2.99 -2.03 -25.15
N SER A 192 4.13 -2.50 -24.62
CA SER A 192 5.06 -3.36 -25.38
C SER A 192 4.39 -4.68 -25.80
N LEU A 193 3.57 -5.27 -24.94
CA LEU A 193 2.83 -6.50 -25.27
C LEU A 193 1.79 -6.27 -26.38
N PHE A 194 1.08 -5.13 -26.33
CA PHE A 194 0.13 -4.77 -27.39
C PHE A 194 0.83 -4.48 -28.73
N LEU A 195 1.97 -3.77 -28.72
CA LEU A 195 2.80 -3.56 -29.91
C LEU A 195 3.29 -4.88 -30.49
N ARG A 196 3.70 -5.83 -29.64
CA ARG A 196 4.06 -7.18 -30.09
C ARG A 196 2.89 -7.89 -30.77
N PHE A 197 1.67 -7.77 -30.26
CA PHE A 197 0.47 -8.28 -30.93
C PHE A 197 0.27 -7.63 -32.32
N LEU A 198 0.41 -6.30 -32.42
CA LEU A 198 0.30 -5.59 -33.70
C LEU A 198 1.34 -6.04 -34.72
N ARG A 199 2.60 -6.18 -34.31
CA ARG A 199 3.71 -6.60 -35.18
C ARG A 199 3.63 -8.08 -35.54
N ASP A 200 3.52 -8.96 -34.54
CA ASP A 200 3.69 -10.40 -34.74
C ASP A 200 2.44 -11.06 -35.30
N ILE A 201 1.25 -10.63 -34.85
CA ILE A 201 -0.04 -11.27 -35.17
C ILE A 201 -0.77 -10.48 -36.24
N CYS A 202 -0.89 -9.17 -36.08
CA CYS A 202 -1.61 -8.33 -37.04
C CYS A 202 -0.77 -7.94 -38.26
N LYS A 203 0.56 -8.17 -38.21
CA LYS A 203 1.50 -7.87 -39.30
C LYS A 203 1.45 -6.39 -39.72
N VAL A 204 1.38 -5.50 -38.73
CA VAL A 204 1.41 -4.06 -38.97
C VAL A 204 2.85 -3.63 -39.25
N GLU A 205 3.05 -2.96 -40.38
CA GLU A 205 4.32 -2.31 -40.73
C GLU A 205 4.67 -1.18 -39.76
N GLU A 206 5.96 -1.07 -39.39
CA GLU A 206 6.41 -0.13 -38.35
C GLU A 206 6.08 1.33 -38.71
N ASN A 207 6.14 1.69 -40.00
CA ASN A 207 5.84 3.04 -40.47
C ASN A 207 4.38 3.47 -40.27
N ARG A 208 3.46 2.52 -40.02
CA ARG A 208 2.03 2.76 -39.75
C ARG A 208 1.72 2.93 -38.27
N ILE A 209 2.66 2.61 -37.39
CA ILE A 209 2.52 2.77 -35.95
C ILE A 209 2.90 4.21 -35.60
N THR A 210 1.97 4.92 -34.98
CA THR A 210 2.21 6.25 -34.40
C THR A 210 1.93 6.23 -32.92
N ALA A 211 2.51 7.18 -32.20
CA ALA A 211 2.34 7.32 -30.77
C ALA A 211 2.00 8.76 -30.40
N SER A 212 1.32 8.98 -29.28
CA SER A 212 1.20 10.31 -28.67
C SER A 212 1.23 10.14 -27.16
N ILE A 213 1.89 11.05 -26.47
CA ILE A 213 1.95 11.04 -25.01
C ILE A 213 0.99 12.06 -24.43
N ARG A 214 0.36 11.70 -23.32
CA ARG A 214 -0.34 12.63 -22.44
C ARG A 214 0.37 12.69 -21.10
N ILE A 215 0.80 13.88 -20.73
CA ILE A 215 1.63 14.16 -19.56
C ILE A 215 1.05 15.33 -18.75
N TYR A 216 1.65 15.64 -17.60
CA TYR A 216 1.28 16.78 -16.77
C TYR A 216 2.33 17.89 -16.88
N GLU A 217 1.95 19.13 -16.57
CA GLU A 217 2.82 20.31 -16.72
C GLU A 217 4.16 20.22 -15.98
N HIS A 218 4.21 19.51 -14.84
CA HIS A 218 5.43 19.33 -14.06
C HIS A 218 6.39 18.26 -14.62
N MET A 219 6.00 17.54 -15.68
CA MET A 219 6.79 16.44 -16.24
C MET A 219 7.69 16.91 -17.39
N ASN A 220 8.88 16.32 -17.49
CA ASN A 220 9.81 16.61 -18.57
C ASN A 220 9.42 15.84 -19.85
N GLU A 221 8.79 16.55 -20.80
CA GLU A 221 8.36 15.99 -22.09
C GLU A 221 9.50 15.28 -22.83
N LYS A 222 10.68 15.89 -22.92
CA LYS A 222 11.82 15.35 -23.68
C LYS A 222 12.31 14.03 -23.09
N GLU A 223 12.34 13.91 -21.77
CA GLU A 223 12.71 12.66 -21.09
C GLU A 223 11.69 11.56 -21.32
N LEU A 224 10.39 11.90 -21.23
CA LEU A 224 9.31 10.93 -21.44
C LEU A 224 9.23 10.45 -22.89
N LEU A 225 9.44 11.34 -23.87
CA LEU A 225 9.53 10.95 -25.27
C LEU A 225 10.68 9.97 -25.52
N ARG A 226 11.88 10.24 -24.97
CA ARG A 226 13.02 9.31 -25.06
C ARG A 226 12.74 7.98 -24.38
N PHE A 227 12.12 8.01 -23.20
CA PHE A 227 11.70 6.81 -22.48
C PHE A 227 10.75 5.96 -23.34
N TRP A 228 9.68 6.56 -23.86
CA TRP A 228 8.70 5.83 -24.65
C TRP A 228 9.26 5.35 -25.99
N CYS A 229 10.09 6.15 -26.68
CA CYS A 229 10.81 5.73 -27.87
C CYS A 229 11.62 4.45 -27.62
N LYS A 230 12.36 4.38 -26.50
CA LYS A 230 13.13 3.18 -26.12
C LYS A 230 12.24 1.97 -25.81
N ILE A 231 11.08 2.17 -25.18
CA ILE A 231 10.16 1.08 -24.80
C ILE A 231 9.43 0.52 -26.02
N THR A 232 9.03 1.39 -26.95
CA THR A 232 8.15 1.03 -28.07
C THR A 232 8.91 0.69 -29.34
N ASN A 233 10.15 1.17 -29.49
CA ASN A 233 10.91 1.24 -30.75
C ASN A 233 10.22 2.07 -31.84
N VAL A 234 9.25 2.92 -31.47
CA VAL A 234 8.65 3.90 -32.39
C VAL A 234 9.58 5.11 -32.45
N PRO A 235 9.99 5.56 -33.65
CA PRO A 235 10.94 6.66 -33.76
C PRO A 235 10.24 8.01 -33.46
N LEU A 236 11.00 9.01 -33.00
CA LEU A 236 10.44 10.28 -32.47
C LEU A 236 9.61 11.04 -33.51
N GLU A 237 9.91 10.89 -34.80
CA GLU A 237 9.19 11.50 -35.92
C GLU A 237 7.76 10.96 -36.06
N LYS A 238 7.48 9.79 -35.47
CA LYS A 238 6.16 9.17 -35.42
C LYS A 238 5.40 9.48 -34.13
N PHE A 239 6.01 10.24 -33.21
CA PHE A 239 5.29 10.80 -32.07
C PHE A 239 4.52 12.05 -32.50
N GLN A 240 3.20 11.99 -32.33
CA GLN A 240 2.31 13.13 -32.52
C GLN A 240 2.43 14.11 -31.35
N LYS A 241 1.73 15.24 -31.47
CA LYS A 241 1.70 16.30 -30.45
C LYS A 241 1.46 15.74 -29.04
N THR A 242 2.30 16.15 -28.11
CA THR A 242 2.14 15.87 -26.68
C THR A 242 0.92 16.63 -26.12
N TYR A 243 0.12 15.92 -25.34
CA TYR A 243 -1.06 16.47 -24.68
C TYR A 243 -0.78 16.73 -23.21
N TYR A 244 -1.03 17.97 -22.77
CA TYR A 244 -0.94 18.33 -21.37
C TYR A 244 -2.30 18.15 -20.70
N GLY A 245 -2.39 17.14 -19.82
CA GLY A 245 -3.60 16.82 -19.09
C GLY A 245 -3.73 17.68 -17.84
N VAL A 246 -4.87 18.34 -17.66
CA VAL A 246 -5.25 18.95 -16.36
C VAL A 246 -6.16 17.97 -15.63
N SER A 247 -5.71 17.43 -14.50
CA SER A 247 -6.55 16.51 -13.71
C SER A 247 -7.54 17.27 -12.83
N LYS A 248 -8.48 18.01 -13.44
CA LYS A 248 -9.56 18.72 -12.73
C LYS A 248 -10.36 17.79 -11.79
N SER A 249 -10.52 16.52 -12.16
CA SER A 249 -11.21 15.49 -11.38
C SER A 249 -10.48 15.01 -10.13
N SER A 250 -9.17 15.25 -10.02
CA SER A 250 -8.39 14.84 -8.85
C SER A 250 -8.53 15.84 -7.69
N GLN A 251 -8.92 17.09 -7.97
CA GLN A 251 -8.94 18.17 -6.97
C GLN A 251 -7.62 18.26 -6.18
N HIS A 252 -6.49 17.91 -6.81
CA HIS A 252 -5.17 17.78 -6.19
C HIS A 252 -5.09 16.77 -5.02
N LYS A 253 -6.07 15.87 -4.86
CA LYS A 253 -6.12 14.88 -3.78
C LYS A 253 -5.29 13.62 -4.07
N ARG A 254 -4.90 13.39 -5.32
CA ARG A 254 -4.09 12.22 -5.71
C ARG A 254 -2.61 12.57 -5.77
N PRO A 255 -1.70 11.65 -5.40
CA PRO A 255 -0.26 11.85 -5.53
C PRO A 255 0.11 12.23 -6.97
N PHE A 256 0.97 13.26 -7.11
CA PHE A 256 1.38 13.79 -8.41
C PHE A 256 2.18 12.77 -9.24
N ASN A 257 2.85 11.82 -8.58
CA ASN A 257 3.76 10.84 -9.17
C ASN A 257 3.10 9.54 -9.65
N ARG A 258 1.76 9.41 -9.55
CA ARG A 258 1.06 8.14 -9.87
C ARG A 258 1.22 7.71 -11.33
N LEU A 259 1.39 8.66 -12.24
CA LEU A 259 1.63 8.42 -13.66
C LEU A 259 3.04 8.88 -14.02
N GLN A 260 4.06 8.28 -13.41
CA GLN A 260 5.46 8.66 -13.57
C GLN A 260 5.89 8.83 -15.03
N TYR A 261 5.34 8.02 -15.94
CA TYR A 261 5.65 8.06 -17.37
C TYR A 261 4.55 8.71 -18.23
N GLY A 262 3.56 9.34 -17.60
CA GLY A 262 2.33 9.76 -18.26
C GLY A 262 1.53 8.58 -18.80
N THR A 263 0.77 8.83 -19.86
CA THR A 263 0.03 7.79 -20.62
C THR A 263 0.44 7.86 -22.08
N LEU A 264 0.69 6.70 -22.69
CA LEU A 264 0.97 6.60 -24.11
C LEU A 264 -0.28 6.11 -24.83
N ALA A 265 -0.64 6.77 -25.93
CA ALA A 265 -1.57 6.25 -26.91
C ALA A 265 -0.80 5.75 -28.12
N VAL A 266 -0.94 4.46 -28.45
CA VAL A 266 -0.48 3.87 -29.70
C VAL A 266 -1.64 3.88 -30.69
N ARG A 267 -1.35 4.18 -31.95
CA ARG A 267 -2.35 4.27 -33.01
C ARG A 267 -1.85 3.65 -34.31
N VAL A 268 -2.75 2.92 -34.97
CA VAL A 268 -2.57 2.43 -36.34
C VAL A 268 -3.81 2.85 -37.15
N ASN A 269 -3.61 3.67 -38.18
CA ASN A 269 -4.70 4.09 -39.06
C ASN A 269 -5.01 2.98 -40.07
N ASP A 270 -5.82 2.00 -39.65
CA ASP A 270 -6.24 0.85 -40.44
C ASP A 270 -7.66 0.40 -40.05
N THR A 271 -8.65 0.82 -40.82
CA THR A 271 -10.06 0.43 -40.62
C THR A 271 -10.28 -1.07 -40.76
N ASN A 272 -9.63 -1.72 -41.73
CA ASN A 272 -9.81 -3.14 -41.96
C ASN A 272 -9.29 -3.94 -40.77
N LEU A 273 -8.12 -3.56 -40.25
CA LEU A 273 -7.56 -4.17 -39.05
C LEU A 273 -8.45 -3.92 -37.83
N PHE A 274 -9.00 -2.72 -37.67
CA PHE A 274 -9.94 -2.42 -36.60
C PHE A 274 -11.13 -3.39 -36.62
N HIS A 275 -11.83 -3.51 -37.75
CA HIS A 275 -12.97 -4.44 -37.85
C HIS A 275 -12.56 -5.90 -37.71
N LYS A 276 -11.37 -6.29 -38.19
CA LYS A 276 -10.82 -7.63 -37.98
C LYS A 276 -10.67 -7.95 -36.49
N ILE A 277 -10.15 -7.00 -35.70
CA ILE A 277 -10.02 -7.15 -34.25
C ILE A 277 -11.40 -7.19 -33.58
N ILE A 278 -12.36 -6.34 -33.99
CA ILE A 278 -13.74 -6.40 -33.49
C ILE A 278 -14.38 -7.76 -33.79
N GLY A 279 -14.20 -8.30 -35.00
CA GLY A 279 -14.68 -9.63 -35.36
C GLY A 279 -14.06 -10.73 -34.50
N TRP A 280 -12.77 -10.64 -34.19
CA TRP A 280 -12.13 -11.56 -33.24
C TRP A 280 -12.68 -11.43 -31.82
N ILE A 281 -13.00 -10.22 -31.37
CA ILE A 281 -13.66 -10.00 -30.07
C ILE A 281 -15.03 -10.68 -30.05
N ASN A 282 -15.85 -10.49 -31.08
CA ASN A 282 -17.17 -11.11 -31.17
C ASN A 282 -17.05 -12.64 -31.13
N GLY A 283 -16.07 -13.20 -31.85
CA GLY A 283 -15.78 -14.63 -31.81
C GLY A 283 -15.41 -15.12 -30.40
N LEU A 284 -14.55 -14.38 -29.67
CA LEU A 284 -14.17 -14.72 -28.30
C LEU A 284 -15.35 -14.61 -27.32
N ALA A 285 -16.25 -13.64 -27.53
CA ALA A 285 -17.45 -13.44 -26.72
C ALA A 285 -18.54 -14.51 -26.94
N SER A 286 -18.42 -15.31 -28.00
CA SER A 286 -19.42 -16.31 -28.41
C SER A 286 -19.04 -17.75 -28.06
N VAL A 287 -17.90 -17.96 -27.39
CA VAL A 287 -17.43 -19.27 -26.89
C VAL A 287 -17.88 -19.43 -25.43
#